data_AF-A0A0H2YLV0-F1
#
_entry.id   AF-A0A0H2YLV0-F1
#
_cell.length_a   1.000
_cell.length_b   1.000
_cell.length_c   1.000
_cell.angle_alpha   90.00
_cell.angle_beta   90.00
_cell.angle_gamma   90.00
#
_symmetry.space_group_name_H-M   'P 1'
#
loop_
_entity.id
_entity.type
_entity.pdbx_description
1 polymer ?
#
loop_
_entity_poly.entity_id
_entity_poly.type
_entity_poly.pdbx_seq_one_letter_code
_entity_poly.pdbx_strand_id
1 'polypeptide(L)'
;MHRGHGREYTSFESFHHQIEHSQEKTALYYRLRVKNSLFRKGFEHYISFVRSDESKLVLAEENVSVSLTCTNRELPLSLRVGDINQLSTDSPSFATFRNITRPSVPLYPVLDGGLHWSLLSNMSLNYMSLLDKDALKQILHTYDFPSLHNRQSARASQKKLDAIQRIETQPIDRLFRGLPVRGLQTTLWLEQGAFSSEGELYLFSTVLARFFSLYASVNAFHLLKVINLDNQECYEWPVQTGQHALM
;
A
#
# COMPACT_ATOMS: atom_id res chain seq x y z
N MET A 1 29.18 -19.23 37.92
CA MET A 1 28.60 -18.77 36.63
C MET A 1 27.16 -19.24 36.56
N HIS A 2 26.22 -18.42 37.02
CA HIS A 2 24.79 -18.72 36.83
C HIS A 2 24.47 -18.51 35.35
N ARG A 3 24.11 -19.58 34.63
CA ARG A 3 23.46 -19.46 33.33
C ARG A 3 22.15 -18.72 33.56
N GLY A 4 22.06 -17.47 33.11
CA GLY A 4 20.80 -16.74 33.12
C GLY A 4 19.75 -17.54 32.36
N HIS A 5 18.55 -17.67 32.93
CA HIS A 5 17.42 -18.27 32.21
C HIS A 5 17.12 -17.42 30.98
N GLY A 6 17.12 -18.07 29.81
CA GLY A 6 16.69 -17.42 28.57
C GLY A 6 15.23 -17.02 28.68
N ARG A 7 14.94 -15.76 28.35
CA ARG A 7 13.58 -15.21 28.30
C ARG A 7 13.24 -14.91 26.84
N GLU A 8 12.01 -15.21 26.46
CA GLU A 8 11.48 -14.90 25.14
C GLU A 8 10.53 -13.71 25.24
N TYR A 9 10.74 -12.70 24.40
CA TYR A 9 9.89 -11.51 24.34
C TYR A 9 9.03 -11.59 23.09
N THR A 10 7.72 -11.42 23.26
CA THR A 10 6.78 -11.39 22.14
C THR A 10 6.50 -9.96 21.67
N SER A 11 6.10 -9.78 20.41
CA SER A 11 5.74 -8.45 19.91
C SER A 11 4.48 -7.96 20.61
N PHE A 12 4.44 -6.70 21.03
CA PHE A 12 3.25 -6.10 21.64
C PHE A 12 2.00 -6.25 20.76
N GLU A 13 2.13 -6.04 19.45
CA GLU A 13 1.01 -6.13 18.49
C GLU A 13 0.44 -7.55 18.31
N SER A 14 1.11 -8.58 18.84
CA SER A 14 0.60 -9.96 18.81
C SER A 14 -0.51 -10.22 19.83
N PHE A 15 -0.74 -9.28 20.75
CA PHE A 15 -1.72 -9.36 21.85
C PHE A 15 -1.56 -10.57 22.79
N HIS A 16 -0.53 -11.41 22.63
CA HIS A 16 -0.24 -12.54 23.53
C HIS A 16 -0.09 -12.11 25.00
N HIS A 17 0.47 -10.93 25.23
CA HIS A 17 0.63 -10.33 26.56
C HIS A 17 -0.70 -10.08 27.31
N GLN A 18 -1.82 -9.89 26.60
CA GLN A 18 -3.14 -9.72 27.23
C GLN A 18 -3.70 -11.05 27.77
N ILE A 19 -3.37 -12.16 27.10
CA ILE A 19 -3.74 -13.52 27.52
C ILE A 19 -2.89 -13.95 28.72
N GLU A 20 -1.62 -13.53 28.77
CA GLU A 20 -0.74 -13.83 29.92
C GLU A 20 -1.15 -13.08 31.18
N HIS A 21 -1.60 -11.83 31.04
CA HIS A 21 -2.12 -11.03 32.16
C HIS A 21 -3.36 -11.63 32.82
N SER A 22 -4.24 -12.29 32.04
CA SER A 22 -5.44 -12.94 32.58
C SER A 22 -5.15 -14.29 33.24
N GLN A 23 -3.95 -14.86 33.02
CA GLN A 23 -3.48 -16.12 33.61
C GLN A 23 -2.48 -15.93 34.76
N GLU A 24 -2.35 -14.71 35.31
CA GLU A 24 -1.35 -14.35 36.36
C GLU A 24 0.11 -14.67 35.95
N LYS A 25 0.39 -14.78 34.65
CA LYS A 25 1.75 -14.96 34.12
C LYS A 25 2.42 -13.61 33.89
N THR A 26 3.73 -13.57 34.07
CA THR A 26 4.57 -12.42 33.74
C THR A 26 4.51 -12.12 32.24
N ALA A 27 3.82 -11.03 31.89
CA ALA A 27 3.80 -10.53 30.53
C ALA A 27 5.18 -9.96 30.15
N LEU A 28 5.85 -10.60 29.20
CA LEU A 28 7.12 -10.19 28.62
C LEU A 28 6.91 -9.85 27.15
N TYR A 29 7.04 -8.56 26.82
CA TYR A 29 6.86 -8.12 25.45
C TYR A 29 7.84 -7.01 25.09
N TYR A 30 8.09 -6.87 23.79
CA TYR A 30 8.79 -5.71 23.25
C TYR A 30 7.86 -4.84 22.42
N ARG A 31 8.16 -3.56 22.36
CA ARG A 31 7.49 -2.58 21.51
C ARG A 31 8.49 -1.94 20.58
N LEU A 32 8.11 -1.85 19.31
CA LEU A 32 8.81 -1.06 18.31
C LEU A 32 8.19 0.33 18.23
N ARG A 33 9.01 1.37 18.22
CA ARG A 33 8.59 2.74 17.91
C ARG A 33 9.42 3.29 16.77
N VAL A 34 8.73 3.93 15.83
CA VAL A 34 9.35 4.61 14.70
C VAL A 34 9.26 6.11 14.91
N LYS A 35 10.37 6.83 14.72
CA LYS A 35 10.40 8.30 14.74
C LYS A 35 11.17 8.82 13.55
N ASN A 36 10.86 10.03 13.10
CA ASN A 36 11.68 10.73 12.11
C ASN A 36 13.10 10.89 12.66
N SER A 37 14.09 10.55 11.84
CA SER A 37 15.49 10.76 12.19
C SER A 37 15.83 12.24 12.09
N LEU A 38 16.57 12.76 13.07
CA LEU A 38 17.00 14.16 13.11
C LEU A 38 18.23 14.42 12.24
N PHE A 39 19.04 13.38 12.00
CA PHE A 39 20.36 13.51 11.36
C PHE A 39 20.41 12.94 9.96
N ARG A 40 19.44 12.11 9.58
CA ARG A 40 19.40 11.44 8.28
C ARG A 40 17.97 11.43 7.75
N LYS A 41 17.83 11.32 6.43
CA LYS A 41 16.51 11.17 5.83
C LYS A 41 15.90 9.82 6.17
N GLY A 42 14.61 9.83 6.50
CA GLY A 42 13.85 8.65 6.91
C GLY A 42 13.64 8.57 8.43
N PHE A 43 13.66 7.36 8.95
CA PHE A 43 13.23 7.07 10.31
C PHE A 43 14.21 6.19 11.10
N GLU A 44 14.13 6.32 12.42
CA GLU A 44 14.83 5.54 13.41
C GLU A 44 13.84 4.62 14.14
N HIS A 45 14.32 3.43 14.46
CA HIS A 45 13.59 2.44 15.23
C HIS A 45 14.13 2.42 16.65
N TYR A 46 13.22 2.46 17.60
CA TYR A 46 13.50 2.29 19.02
C TYR A 46 12.80 1.02 19.47
N ILE A 47 13.55 0.10 20.08
CA ILE A 47 13.00 -1.11 20.69
C ILE A 47 12.97 -0.86 22.19
N SER A 48 11.82 -1.12 22.80
CA SER A 48 11.65 -1.06 24.25
C SER A 48 11.15 -2.41 24.74
N PHE A 49 11.82 -2.95 25.76
CA PHE A 49 11.42 -4.19 26.41
C PHE A 49 10.61 -3.86 27.65
N VAL A 50 9.46 -4.52 27.82
CA VAL A 50 8.57 -4.32 28.96
C VAL A 50 8.46 -5.63 29.73
N ARG A 51 8.61 -5.49 31.04
CA ARG A 51 8.64 -6.56 32.02
C ARG A 51 7.56 -6.29 33.07
N SER A 52 6.59 -7.20 33.20
CA SER A 52 5.50 -7.06 34.16
C SER A 52 5.89 -7.49 35.59
N ASP A 53 6.99 -8.25 35.76
CA ASP A 53 7.54 -8.67 37.05
C ASP A 53 8.31 -7.58 37.81
N GLU A 54 8.73 -6.52 37.13
CA GLU A 54 9.61 -5.52 37.72
C GLU A 54 8.87 -4.23 38.10
N SER A 55 8.70 -4.04 39.41
CA SER A 55 8.22 -2.78 39.99
C SER A 55 9.35 -1.76 40.24
N LYS A 56 10.62 -2.18 40.15
CA LYS A 56 11.80 -1.33 40.31
C LYS A 56 12.73 -1.55 39.13
N LEU A 57 13.23 -0.47 38.56
CA LEU A 57 14.17 -0.48 37.44
C LEU A 57 15.53 -1.00 37.95
N VAL A 58 15.69 -2.33 37.99
CA VAL A 58 16.97 -2.94 38.32
C VAL A 58 17.83 -2.82 37.07
N LEU A 59 18.87 -1.98 37.15
CA LEU A 59 19.93 -1.83 36.13
C LEU A 59 20.81 -3.09 36.08
N ALA A 60 20.22 -4.25 35.89
CA ALA A 60 20.94 -5.46 35.57
C ALA A 60 21.37 -5.39 34.10
N GLU A 61 22.65 -5.64 33.84
CA GLU A 61 23.15 -5.82 32.48
C GLU A 61 22.52 -7.10 31.90
N GLU A 62 21.67 -6.93 30.88
CA GLU A 62 21.07 -8.04 30.14
C GLU A 62 21.56 -8.04 28.70
N ASN A 63 21.89 -9.23 28.20
CA ASN A 63 22.22 -9.42 26.80
C ASN A 63 20.96 -9.83 26.04
N VAL A 64 20.64 -9.08 24.98
CA VAL A 64 19.49 -9.35 24.13
C VAL A 64 19.97 -9.79 22.76
N SER A 65 19.49 -10.95 22.31
CA SER A 65 19.67 -11.41 20.92
C SER A 65 18.44 -11.04 20.11
N VAL A 66 18.63 -10.32 18.99
CA VAL A 66 17.54 -9.83 18.14
C VAL A 66 17.82 -10.20 16.69
N SER A 67 16.80 -10.72 15.99
CA SER A 67 16.83 -10.88 14.54
C SER A 67 16.17 -9.66 13.89
N LEU A 68 16.85 -9.03 12.93
CA LEU A 68 16.42 -7.77 12.31
C LEU A 68 16.47 -7.88 10.79
N THR A 69 15.45 -7.35 10.13
CA THR A 69 15.46 -7.10 8.68
C THR A 69 15.81 -5.64 8.42
N CYS A 70 16.94 -5.40 7.75
CA CYS A 70 17.49 -4.07 7.53
C CYS A 70 17.47 -3.68 6.04
N THR A 71 17.52 -2.37 5.78
CA THR A 71 17.65 -1.82 4.42
C THR A 71 18.78 -0.80 4.36
N ASN A 72 19.41 -0.67 3.18
CA ASN A 72 20.51 0.25 2.92
C ASN A 72 20.05 1.68 2.52
N ARG A 73 18.76 1.99 2.68
CA ARG A 73 18.18 3.33 2.44
C ARG A 73 18.52 3.87 1.05
N GLU A 74 19.19 5.03 0.97
CA GLU A 74 19.54 5.70 -0.28
C GLU A 74 20.83 5.15 -0.92
N LEU A 75 21.58 4.26 -0.25
CA LEU A 75 22.82 3.70 -0.79
C LEU A 75 22.64 3.06 -2.19
N PRO A 76 21.57 2.29 -2.48
CA PRO A 76 21.34 1.72 -3.81
C PRO A 76 21.14 2.75 -4.92
N LEU A 77 20.86 4.02 -4.60
CA LEU A 77 20.70 5.08 -5.61
C LEU A 77 22.00 5.42 -6.34
N SER A 78 23.15 5.05 -5.76
CA SER A 78 24.45 5.20 -6.41
C SER A 78 24.68 4.22 -7.55
N LEU A 79 23.88 3.13 -7.62
CA LEU A 79 24.01 2.08 -8.62
C LEU A 79 23.38 2.49 -9.96
N ARG A 80 24.08 2.17 -11.04
CA ARG A 80 23.66 2.34 -12.42
C ARG A 80 23.05 1.06 -12.96
N VAL A 81 22.51 1.15 -14.17
CA VAL A 81 22.05 -0.02 -14.93
C VAL A 81 23.26 -0.88 -15.25
N GLY A 82 23.23 -2.16 -14.86
CA GLY A 82 24.33 -3.11 -15.02
C GLY A 82 25.19 -3.34 -13.78
N ASP A 83 25.08 -2.51 -12.75
CA ASP A 83 25.93 -2.60 -11.56
C ASP A 83 25.55 -3.74 -10.62
N ILE A 84 24.29 -4.19 -10.64
CA ILE A 84 23.83 -5.35 -9.87
C ILE A 84 24.09 -6.60 -10.70
N ASN A 85 25.30 -7.15 -10.59
CA ASN A 85 25.78 -8.24 -11.46
C ASN A 85 26.52 -9.37 -10.73
N GLN A 86 26.53 -9.35 -9.39
CA GLN A 86 27.22 -10.37 -8.60
C GLN A 86 26.40 -11.67 -8.49
N LEU A 87 27.10 -12.80 -8.52
CA LEU A 87 26.56 -14.15 -8.34
C LEU A 87 26.41 -14.46 -6.84
N SER A 88 25.35 -15.16 -6.47
CA SER A 88 25.20 -15.80 -5.15
C SER A 88 25.75 -17.23 -5.19
N THR A 89 26.07 -17.81 -4.03
CA THR A 89 26.55 -19.20 -3.89
C THR A 89 25.64 -20.23 -4.58
N ASP A 90 24.33 -19.94 -4.66
CA ASP A 90 23.33 -20.82 -5.28
C ASP A 90 23.05 -20.48 -6.76
N SER A 91 23.83 -19.58 -7.37
CA SER A 91 23.58 -19.13 -8.76
C SER A 91 24.19 -20.09 -9.79
N PRO A 92 23.47 -20.43 -10.89
CA PRO A 92 24.02 -21.26 -11.96
C PRO A 92 25.24 -20.62 -12.62
N SER A 93 26.29 -21.40 -12.86
CA SER A 93 27.56 -20.92 -13.43
C SER A 93 27.47 -20.41 -14.87
N PHE A 94 26.39 -20.75 -15.59
CA PHE A 94 26.17 -20.34 -16.98
C PHE A 94 25.30 -19.08 -17.13
N ALA A 95 24.75 -18.55 -16.04
CA ALA A 95 23.85 -17.40 -16.08
C ALA A 95 24.59 -16.10 -15.75
N THR A 96 24.33 -15.05 -16.52
CA THR A 96 24.83 -13.69 -16.25
C THR A 96 23.71 -12.83 -15.70
N PHE A 97 24.01 -12.03 -14.67
CA PHE A 97 23.04 -11.18 -14.01
C PHE A 97 23.38 -9.71 -14.25
N ARG A 98 22.36 -8.91 -14.51
CA ARG A 98 22.47 -7.45 -14.55
C ARG A 98 21.10 -6.83 -14.29
N ASN A 99 21.03 -5.76 -13.52
CA ASN A 99 19.81 -4.96 -13.45
C ASN A 99 19.58 -4.21 -14.77
N ILE A 100 18.35 -4.25 -15.26
CA ILE A 100 17.91 -3.56 -16.48
C ILE A 100 17.41 -2.14 -16.21
N THR A 101 17.13 -1.81 -14.96
CA THR A 101 16.66 -0.51 -14.50
C THR A 101 17.48 -0.05 -13.29
N ARG A 102 17.50 1.26 -13.04
CA ARG A 102 18.10 1.80 -11.81
C ARG A 102 17.23 1.41 -10.60
N PRO A 103 17.82 1.16 -9.43
CA PRO A 103 17.05 0.99 -8.20
C PRO A 103 16.10 2.15 -7.96
N SER A 104 14.89 1.85 -7.49
CA SER A 104 13.89 2.87 -7.16
C SER A 104 14.32 3.70 -5.96
N VAL A 105 13.78 4.91 -5.88
CA VAL A 105 13.98 5.80 -4.72
C VAL A 105 13.22 5.24 -3.51
N PRO A 106 13.85 5.15 -2.33
CA PRO A 106 13.14 4.77 -1.12
C PRO A 106 12.06 5.82 -0.81
N LEU A 107 10.82 5.37 -0.71
CA LEU A 107 9.70 6.18 -0.26
C LEU A 107 9.56 5.98 1.25
N TYR A 108 9.66 7.06 2.01
CA TYR A 108 9.60 7.01 3.47
C TYR A 108 8.15 7.20 3.93
N PRO A 109 7.63 6.36 4.83
CA PRO A 109 6.26 6.50 5.30
C PRO A 109 6.09 7.87 5.98
N VAL A 110 4.95 8.49 5.74
CA VAL A 110 4.57 9.71 6.45
C VAL A 110 4.03 9.30 7.81
N LEU A 111 4.74 9.68 8.88
CA LEU A 111 4.36 9.39 10.27
C LEU A 111 3.27 10.34 10.81
N ASP A 112 2.71 11.21 9.95
CA ASP A 112 1.66 12.16 10.31
C ASP A 112 0.29 11.48 10.38
N GLY A 113 -0.55 11.92 11.32
CA GLY A 113 -1.88 11.35 11.59
C GLY A 113 -2.88 11.59 10.46
N GLY A 114 -2.73 12.65 9.66
CA GLY A 114 -3.67 13.00 8.60
C GLY A 114 -3.88 11.89 7.57
N LEU A 115 -2.77 11.31 7.07
CA LEU A 115 -2.83 10.22 6.08
C LEU A 115 -3.49 8.96 6.66
N HIS A 116 -3.24 8.67 7.94
CA HIS A 116 -3.85 7.52 8.63
C HIS A 116 -5.38 7.67 8.69
N TRP A 117 -5.87 8.87 9.00
CA TRP A 117 -7.31 9.15 8.98
C TRP A 117 -7.92 9.07 7.59
N SER A 118 -7.24 9.56 6.55
CA SER A 118 -7.69 9.39 5.16
C SER A 118 -7.77 7.91 4.76
N LEU A 119 -6.79 7.10 5.15
CA LEU A 119 -6.80 5.65 4.90
C LEU A 119 -7.93 4.95 5.65
N LEU A 120 -8.15 5.27 6.93
CA LEU A 120 -9.27 4.72 7.70
C LEU A 120 -10.63 5.09 7.08
N SER A 121 -10.78 6.36 6.69
CA SER A 121 -11.97 6.81 5.98
C SER A 121 -12.17 6.07 4.65
N ASN A 122 -11.08 5.79 3.93
CA ASN A 122 -11.13 5.02 2.68
C ASN A 122 -11.53 3.54 2.89
N MET A 123 -11.22 2.96 4.05
CA MET A 123 -11.62 1.60 4.38
C MET A 123 -13.09 1.49 4.83
N SER A 124 -13.66 2.57 5.36
CA SER A 124 -15.08 2.65 5.72
C SER A 124 -15.96 3.23 4.60
N LEU A 125 -15.44 3.36 3.37
CA LEU A 125 -16.14 4.02 2.28
C LEU A 125 -17.42 3.26 1.89
N ASN A 126 -18.52 4.00 1.88
CA ASN A 126 -19.73 3.61 1.18
C ASN A 126 -19.55 3.83 -0.32
N TYR A 127 -19.93 2.83 -1.14
CA TYR A 127 -19.76 2.83 -2.60
C TYR A 127 -20.31 4.07 -3.31
N MET A 128 -21.32 4.75 -2.75
CA MET A 128 -21.89 5.98 -3.33
C MET A 128 -20.89 7.13 -3.45
N SER A 129 -19.86 7.17 -2.59
CA SER A 129 -18.81 8.18 -2.68
C SER A 129 -17.89 7.97 -3.89
N LEU A 130 -17.79 6.76 -4.44
CA LEU A 130 -16.98 6.47 -5.64
C LEU A 130 -17.63 6.94 -6.94
N LEU A 131 -18.91 7.34 -6.88
CA LEU A 131 -19.65 7.86 -8.03
C LEU A 131 -19.32 9.33 -8.31
N ASP A 132 -18.71 10.01 -7.36
CA ASP A 132 -18.31 11.41 -7.49
C ASP A 132 -16.86 11.54 -7.97
N LYS A 133 -16.64 12.52 -8.86
CA LYS A 133 -15.34 12.77 -9.48
C LYS A 133 -14.30 13.19 -8.45
N ASP A 134 -14.67 14.11 -7.57
CA ASP A 134 -13.74 14.74 -6.65
C ASP A 134 -13.38 13.76 -5.51
N ALA A 135 -14.37 12.98 -5.06
CA ALA A 135 -14.13 11.87 -4.14
C ALA A 135 -13.19 10.81 -4.74
N LEU A 136 -13.38 10.39 -5.99
CA LEU A 136 -12.47 9.45 -6.66
C LEU A 136 -11.04 10.01 -6.72
N LYS A 137 -10.88 11.28 -7.10
CA LYS A 137 -9.56 11.95 -7.14
C LYS A 137 -8.89 11.97 -5.77
N GLN A 138 -9.64 12.28 -4.71
CA GLN A 138 -9.11 12.28 -3.33
C GLN A 138 -8.64 10.89 -2.89
N ILE A 139 -9.41 9.85 -3.22
CA ILE A 139 -9.04 8.47 -2.88
C ILE A 139 -7.76 8.08 -3.63
N LEU A 140 -7.69 8.32 -4.94
CA LEU A 140 -6.50 8.03 -5.74
C LEU A 140 -5.27 8.82 -5.25
N HIS A 141 -5.44 10.09 -4.88
CA HIS A 141 -4.38 10.93 -4.32
C HIS A 141 -3.83 10.36 -3.00
N THR A 142 -4.66 9.71 -2.19
CA THR A 142 -4.23 9.07 -0.93
C THR A 142 -3.19 7.97 -1.16
N TYR A 143 -3.23 7.32 -2.33
CA TYR A 143 -2.29 6.25 -2.70
C TYR A 143 -1.06 6.75 -3.47
N ASP A 144 -0.95 8.05 -3.74
CA ASP A 144 0.18 8.64 -4.47
C ASP A 144 1.36 8.96 -3.54
N PHE A 145 2.00 7.92 -3.00
CA PHE A 145 3.19 8.07 -2.16
C PHE A 145 4.37 8.78 -2.85
N PRO A 146 4.66 8.58 -4.15
CA PRO A 146 5.71 9.32 -4.85
C PRO A 146 5.51 10.85 -4.81
N SER A 147 4.26 11.35 -4.88
CA SER A 147 3.99 12.79 -4.81
C SER A 147 4.49 13.45 -3.52
N LEU A 148 4.46 12.72 -2.40
CA LEU A 148 4.86 13.21 -1.08
C LEU A 148 6.36 13.50 -1.00
N HIS A 149 7.16 12.85 -1.84
CA HIS A 149 8.62 12.98 -1.82
C HIS A 149 9.19 13.76 -3.01
N ASN A 150 8.46 13.89 -4.11
CA ASN A 150 8.94 14.54 -5.32
C ASN A 150 7.87 15.44 -5.95
N ARG A 151 8.17 16.75 -6.03
CA ARG A 151 7.30 17.76 -6.65
C ARG A 151 7.02 17.51 -8.13
N GLN A 152 7.97 16.93 -8.87
CA GLN A 152 7.75 16.57 -10.27
C GLN A 152 6.76 15.42 -10.40
N SER A 153 6.91 14.38 -9.56
CA SER A 153 5.95 13.29 -9.48
C SER A 153 4.56 13.79 -9.08
N ALA A 154 4.48 14.67 -8.07
CA ALA A 154 3.22 15.28 -7.64
C ALA A 154 2.51 16.03 -8.78
N ARG A 155 3.26 16.83 -9.56
CA ARG A 155 2.70 17.53 -10.72
C ARG A 155 2.25 16.58 -11.82
N ALA A 156 3.01 15.51 -12.08
CA ALA A 156 2.65 14.53 -13.09
C ALA A 156 1.39 13.75 -12.70
N SER A 157 1.30 13.31 -11.45
CA SER A 157 0.10 12.64 -10.93
C SER A 157 -1.10 13.56 -10.91
N GLN A 158 -0.94 14.82 -10.46
CA GLN A 158 -2.02 15.79 -10.44
C GLN A 158 -2.56 16.03 -11.86
N LYS A 159 -1.70 16.17 -12.87
CA LYS A 159 -2.13 16.26 -14.27
C LYS A 159 -2.98 15.06 -14.70
N LYS A 160 -2.57 13.84 -14.33
CA LYS A 160 -3.33 12.61 -14.64
C LYS A 160 -4.69 12.56 -13.92
N LEU A 161 -4.76 13.01 -12.67
CA LEU A 161 -6.02 13.12 -11.94
C LEU A 161 -6.92 14.21 -12.57
N ASP A 162 -6.35 15.34 -12.98
CA ASP A 162 -7.07 16.43 -13.65
C ASP A 162 -7.61 16.02 -15.02
N ALA A 163 -6.96 15.07 -15.68
CA ALA A 163 -7.40 14.46 -16.93
C ALA A 163 -8.74 13.71 -16.82
N ILE A 164 -9.17 13.34 -15.60
CA ILE A 164 -10.52 12.81 -15.37
C ILE A 164 -11.49 13.98 -15.47
N GLN A 165 -12.11 14.13 -16.65
CA GLN A 165 -12.99 15.25 -16.95
C GLN A 165 -14.41 14.98 -16.43
N ARG A 166 -14.91 13.76 -16.62
CA ARG A 166 -16.26 13.33 -16.23
C ARG A 166 -16.26 11.89 -15.75
N ILE A 167 -17.16 11.62 -14.81
CA ILE A 167 -17.54 10.28 -14.35
C ILE A 167 -19.06 10.21 -14.37
N GLU A 168 -19.59 9.11 -14.86
CA GLU A 168 -21.01 8.79 -14.76
C GLU A 168 -21.16 7.34 -14.38
N THR A 169 -22.04 7.06 -13.43
CA THR A 169 -22.34 5.69 -13.05
C THR A 169 -23.84 5.46 -13.09
N GLN A 170 -24.22 4.36 -13.72
CA GLN A 170 -25.61 3.95 -13.85
C GLN A 170 -25.79 2.50 -13.40
N PRO A 171 -26.93 2.17 -12.76
CA PRO A 171 -27.30 0.79 -12.48
C PRO A 171 -27.61 0.05 -13.78
N ILE A 172 -27.14 -1.18 -13.87
CA ILE A 172 -27.41 -2.08 -14.99
C ILE A 172 -27.75 -3.47 -14.46
N ASP A 173 -28.62 -4.18 -15.17
CA ASP A 173 -28.97 -5.55 -14.85
C ASP A 173 -28.41 -6.49 -15.92
N ARG A 174 -27.80 -7.60 -15.51
CA ARG A 174 -27.35 -8.66 -16.42
C ARG A 174 -27.83 -10.02 -15.96
N LEU A 175 -28.16 -10.88 -16.90
CA LEU A 175 -28.44 -12.27 -16.64
C LEU A 175 -27.13 -13.05 -16.54
N PHE A 176 -26.85 -13.61 -15.36
CA PHE A 176 -25.75 -14.53 -15.16
C PHE A 176 -26.31 -15.92 -14.87
N ARG A 177 -26.09 -16.88 -15.78
CA ARG A 177 -26.63 -18.25 -15.68
C ARG A 177 -28.14 -18.31 -15.42
N GLY A 178 -28.90 -17.39 -16.02
CA GLY A 178 -30.37 -17.32 -15.88
C GLY A 178 -30.88 -16.56 -14.65
N LEU A 179 -29.99 -16.07 -13.78
CA LEU A 179 -30.35 -15.22 -12.64
C LEU A 179 -30.09 -13.75 -12.96
N PRO A 180 -31.03 -12.82 -12.70
CA PRO A 180 -30.76 -11.40 -12.81
C PRO A 180 -29.81 -10.97 -11.68
N VAL A 181 -28.65 -10.46 -12.07
CA VAL A 181 -27.68 -9.84 -11.16
C VAL A 181 -27.68 -8.35 -11.43
N ARG A 182 -27.75 -7.55 -10.37
CA ARG A 182 -27.66 -6.10 -10.44
C ARG A 182 -26.20 -5.68 -10.37
N GLY A 183 -25.79 -4.76 -11.23
CA GLY A 183 -24.45 -4.22 -11.27
C GLY A 183 -24.45 -2.73 -11.54
N LEU A 184 -23.25 -2.19 -11.66
CA LEU A 184 -23.03 -0.79 -11.97
C LEU A 184 -22.09 -0.67 -13.16
N GLN A 185 -22.40 0.27 -14.04
CA GLN A 185 -21.51 0.65 -15.13
C GLN A 185 -21.03 2.07 -14.90
N THR A 186 -19.72 2.22 -14.72
CA THR A 186 -19.06 3.52 -14.66
C THR A 186 -18.46 3.84 -16.01
N THR A 187 -18.77 5.03 -16.53
CA THR A 187 -18.15 5.62 -17.71
C THR A 187 -17.22 6.75 -17.27
N LEU A 188 -15.97 6.71 -17.69
CA LEU A 188 -14.99 7.77 -17.47
C LEU A 188 -14.66 8.45 -18.80
N TRP A 189 -14.55 9.76 -18.76
CA TRP A 189 -14.02 10.55 -19.88
C TRP A 189 -12.65 11.08 -19.48
N LEU A 190 -11.63 10.61 -20.20
CA LEU A 190 -10.24 10.92 -19.92
C LEU A 190 -9.63 11.72 -21.07
N GLU A 191 -8.88 12.76 -20.73
CA GLU A 191 -8.04 13.50 -21.66
C GLU A 191 -6.67 12.82 -21.80
N GLN A 192 -6.30 12.38 -23.01
CA GLN A 192 -5.06 11.62 -23.23
C GLN A 192 -3.82 12.51 -23.09
N GLY A 193 -3.90 13.81 -23.37
CA GLY A 193 -2.78 14.76 -23.26
C GLY A 193 -2.07 14.83 -21.90
N ALA A 194 -2.70 14.33 -20.82
CA ALA A 194 -2.09 14.23 -19.50
C ALA A 194 -1.26 12.94 -19.27
N PHE A 195 -1.39 11.97 -20.16
CA PHE A 195 -0.68 10.69 -20.14
C PHE A 195 0.46 10.72 -21.16
N SER A 196 1.48 9.90 -20.94
CA SER A 196 2.66 9.82 -21.83
C SER A 196 2.31 9.14 -23.16
N SER A 197 1.33 8.25 -23.15
CA SER A 197 0.80 7.55 -24.32
C SER A 197 -0.60 7.01 -24.04
N GLU A 198 -1.30 6.63 -25.11
CA GLU A 198 -2.56 5.89 -25.03
C GLU A 198 -2.44 4.59 -24.22
N GLY A 199 -1.30 3.90 -24.33
CA GLY A 199 -1.03 2.70 -23.53
C GLY A 199 -0.96 2.98 -22.02
N GLU A 200 -0.47 4.15 -21.60
CA GLU A 200 -0.49 4.55 -20.19
C GLU A 200 -1.92 4.84 -19.71
N LEU A 201 -2.74 5.51 -20.54
CA LEU A 201 -4.16 5.74 -20.25
C LEU A 201 -4.92 4.41 -20.12
N TYR A 202 -4.68 3.47 -21.03
CA TYR A 202 -5.28 2.14 -20.99
C TYR A 202 -4.86 1.36 -19.74
N LEU A 203 -3.57 1.42 -19.37
CA LEU A 203 -3.07 0.78 -18.15
C LEU A 203 -3.69 1.39 -16.89
N PHE A 204 -3.75 2.73 -16.81
CA PHE A 204 -4.40 3.45 -15.72
C PHE A 204 -5.86 3.02 -15.58
N SER A 205 -6.59 2.98 -16.68
CA SER A 205 -7.99 2.54 -16.73
C SER A 205 -8.17 1.06 -16.33
N THR A 206 -7.22 0.20 -16.69
CA THR A 206 -7.22 -1.22 -16.28
C THR A 206 -7.07 -1.39 -14.77
N VAL A 207 -6.23 -0.57 -14.14
CA VAL A 207 -6.10 -0.54 -12.68
C VAL A 207 -7.39 -0.03 -12.05
N LEU A 208 -8.02 1.02 -12.62
CA LEU A 208 -9.31 1.51 -12.15
C LEU A 208 -10.43 0.48 -12.26
N ALA A 209 -10.48 -0.33 -13.32
CA ALA A 209 -11.47 -1.39 -13.46
C ALA A 209 -11.41 -2.39 -12.29
N ARG A 210 -10.18 -2.77 -11.89
CA ARG A 210 -9.97 -3.63 -10.71
C ARG A 210 -10.30 -2.89 -9.42
N PHE A 211 -9.88 -1.64 -9.30
CA PHE A 211 -10.19 -0.82 -8.14
C PHE A 211 -11.70 -0.75 -7.87
N PHE A 212 -12.53 -0.42 -8.88
CA PHE A 212 -13.98 -0.37 -8.71
C PHE A 212 -14.61 -1.72 -8.32
N SER A 213 -14.05 -2.84 -8.78
CA SER A 213 -14.52 -4.17 -8.40
C SER A 213 -14.28 -4.52 -6.93
N LEU A 214 -13.24 -3.96 -6.30
CA LEU A 214 -12.95 -4.17 -4.87
C LEU A 214 -14.00 -3.54 -3.97
N TYR A 215 -14.66 -2.47 -4.45
CA TYR A 215 -15.71 -1.79 -3.70
C TYR A 215 -17.12 -2.30 -4.07
N ALA A 216 -17.29 -2.96 -5.21
CA ALA A 216 -18.55 -3.58 -5.56
C ALA A 216 -18.87 -4.71 -4.56
N SER A 217 -20.11 -4.79 -4.10
CA SER A 217 -20.55 -5.84 -3.19
C SER A 217 -20.42 -7.22 -3.85
N VAL A 218 -20.22 -8.27 -3.05
CA VAL A 218 -20.08 -9.67 -3.54
C VAL A 218 -21.24 -10.11 -4.43
N ASN A 219 -22.43 -9.54 -4.22
CA ASN A 219 -23.64 -9.84 -5.00
C ASN A 219 -23.87 -8.90 -6.19
N ALA A 220 -22.90 -8.02 -6.49
CA ALA A 220 -22.94 -7.10 -7.60
C ALA A 220 -21.72 -7.27 -8.50
N PHE A 221 -21.84 -6.79 -9.73
CA PHE A 221 -20.72 -6.70 -10.66
C PHE A 221 -20.48 -5.24 -11.05
N HIS A 222 -19.25 -4.96 -11.47
CA HIS A 222 -18.87 -3.66 -12.01
C HIS A 222 -18.40 -3.77 -13.45
N LEU A 223 -18.80 -2.79 -14.26
CA LEU A 223 -18.29 -2.55 -15.60
C LEU A 223 -17.64 -1.18 -15.65
N LEU A 224 -16.44 -1.14 -16.21
CA LEU A 224 -15.78 0.10 -16.56
C LEU A 224 -15.82 0.30 -18.07
N LYS A 225 -16.27 1.50 -18.46
CA LYS A 225 -16.15 2.06 -19.81
C LYS A 225 -15.28 3.31 -19.73
N VAL A 226 -14.32 3.46 -20.62
CA VAL A 226 -13.49 4.66 -20.71
C VAL A 226 -13.55 5.21 -22.12
N ILE A 227 -13.85 6.50 -22.22
CA ILE A 227 -13.88 7.27 -23.45
C ILE A 227 -12.67 8.19 -23.45
N ASN A 228 -11.80 8.01 -24.43
CA ASN A 228 -10.70 8.92 -24.68
C ASN A 228 -11.22 10.14 -25.44
N LEU A 229 -11.06 11.32 -24.85
CA LEU A 229 -11.59 12.57 -25.42
C LEU A 229 -10.83 13.03 -26.67
N ASP A 230 -9.58 12.61 -26.84
CA ASP A 230 -8.71 13.12 -27.89
C ASP A 230 -8.97 12.40 -29.23
N ASN A 231 -9.20 11.08 -29.20
CA ASN A 231 -9.48 10.26 -30.38
C ASN A 231 -10.90 9.67 -30.43
N GLN A 232 -11.71 9.89 -29.40
CA GLN A 232 -13.07 9.35 -29.26
C GLN A 232 -13.14 7.82 -29.20
N GLU A 233 -12.01 7.14 -28.97
CA GLU A 233 -12.00 5.70 -28.76
C GLU A 233 -12.66 5.32 -27.43
N CYS A 234 -13.28 4.15 -27.44
CA CYS A 234 -14.01 3.62 -26.32
C CYS A 234 -13.42 2.26 -25.91
N TYR A 235 -12.94 2.19 -24.68
CA TYR A 235 -12.43 0.97 -24.07
C TYR A 235 -13.43 0.42 -23.06
N GLU A 236 -13.69 -0.88 -23.12
CA GLU A 236 -14.57 -1.57 -22.19
C GLU A 236 -13.81 -2.73 -21.55
N TRP A 237 -13.91 -2.85 -20.23
CA TRP A 237 -13.30 -3.95 -19.48
C TRP A 237 -14.35 -5.04 -19.22
N PRO A 238 -13.92 -6.32 -19.19
CA PRO A 238 -14.83 -7.42 -18.91
C PRO A 238 -15.40 -7.32 -17.49
N VAL A 239 -16.58 -7.91 -17.30
CA VAL A 239 -17.30 -7.98 -16.01
C VAL A 239 -16.33 -8.39 -14.91
N GLN A 240 -16.20 -7.53 -13.90
CA GLN A 240 -15.50 -7.86 -12.66
C GLN A 240 -16.54 -8.14 -11.58
N THR A 241 -16.49 -9.32 -10.98
CA THR A 241 -17.34 -9.67 -9.82
C THR A 241 -16.88 -8.87 -8.60
N GLY A 242 -17.82 -8.32 -7.85
CA GLY A 242 -17.52 -7.60 -6.62
C GLY A 242 -16.86 -8.49 -5.57
N GLN A 243 -15.94 -7.92 -4.80
CA GLN A 243 -15.18 -8.64 -3.77
C GLN A 243 -15.52 -8.18 -2.34
N HIS A 244 -16.42 -7.19 -2.19
CA HIS A 244 -16.77 -6.64 -0.88
C HIS A 244 -17.90 -7.43 -0.21
N ALA A 245 -17.57 -8.21 0.82
CA ALA A 245 -18.58 -8.91 1.61
C ALA A 245 -19.49 -7.89 2.31
N LEU A 246 -20.80 -8.02 2.13
CA LEU A 246 -21.77 -7.23 2.88
C LEU A 246 -21.71 -7.70 4.34
N MET A 247 -21.33 -6.80 5.25
CA MET A 247 -21.34 -7.04 6.70
C MET A 247 -22.68 -6.61 7.28
#